data_AF-A0A2E2IUS5-F1
#
_entry.id   AF-A0A2E2IUS5-F1
#
_cell.length_a   1.000
_cell.length_b   1.000
_cell.length_c   1.000
_cell.angle_alpha   90.00
_cell.angle_beta   90.00
_cell.angle_gamma   90.00
#
_symmetry.space_group_name_H-M   'P 1'
#
loop_
_entity.id
_entity.type
_entity.pdbx_description
1 polymer ?
#
loop_
_entity_poly.entity_id
_entity_poly.type
_entity_poly.pdbx_seq_one_letter_code
_entity_poly.pdbx_strand_id
1 'polypeptide(L)'
;MSPHESDGRVGAKLGSEPVSWLWRGFFWLAAAYNIVIGALGIVSPVASEDARIVGLLVACFGIIYMLVAINPRRYAATLWAGLIGKVGVVALLGPAAVGEGGDRMIAAILAGDALFAIGFLVFLLTNRED
;
A
#
# COMPACT_ATOMS: atom_id res chain seq x y z
N MET A 1 -11.91 58.97 17.01
CA MET A 1 -11.54 57.96 18.02
C MET A 1 -12.67 56.95 18.12
N SER A 2 -12.54 55.82 17.42
CA SER A 2 -12.93 54.48 17.88
C SER A 2 -12.47 53.48 16.80
N PRO A 3 -11.46 52.64 17.08
CA PRO A 3 -11.00 51.58 16.20
C PRO A 3 -11.91 50.36 16.35
N HIS A 4 -12.44 49.82 15.26
CA HIS A 4 -13.04 48.49 15.29
C HIS A 4 -11.91 47.45 15.23
N GLU A 5 -11.58 46.95 16.42
CA GLU A 5 -10.69 45.83 16.68
C GLU A 5 -11.16 44.54 16.00
N SER A 6 -10.16 43.84 15.50
CA SER A 6 -10.09 42.43 15.11
C SER A 6 -11.00 41.49 15.91
N ASP A 7 -11.84 40.73 15.20
CA ASP A 7 -12.14 39.34 15.59
C ASP A 7 -11.72 38.39 14.46
N GLY A 8 -10.46 38.49 14.05
CA GLY A 8 -9.80 37.41 13.36
C GLY A 8 -9.59 36.28 14.36
N ARG A 9 -10.40 35.22 14.27
CA ARG A 9 -10.22 33.99 15.06
C ARG A 9 -8.89 33.32 14.68
N VAL A 10 -7.81 33.80 15.29
CA VAL A 10 -6.49 33.15 15.30
C VAL A 10 -6.64 31.91 16.16
N GLY A 11 -6.84 30.75 15.53
CA GLY A 11 -6.90 29.50 16.27
C GLY A 11 -7.59 28.31 15.63
N ALA A 12 -7.98 28.35 14.35
CA ALA A 12 -8.26 27.10 13.65
C ALA A 12 -6.94 26.31 13.59
N LYS A 13 -6.80 25.29 14.45
CA LYS A 13 -5.82 24.24 14.24
C LYS A 13 -6.14 23.58 12.90
N LEU A 14 -5.62 24.14 11.80
CA LEU A 14 -5.47 23.47 10.51
C LEU A 14 -4.33 22.45 10.66
N GLY A 15 -4.50 21.55 11.62
CA GLY A 15 -3.54 20.52 11.98
C GLY A 15 -4.23 19.21 11.72
N SER A 16 -4.27 18.82 10.46
CA SER A 16 -4.57 17.46 10.06
C SER A 16 -3.69 16.53 10.93
N GLU A 17 -4.26 15.80 11.88
CA GLU A 17 -3.51 15.00 12.87
C GLU A 17 -2.41 14.20 12.15
N PRO A 18 -1.15 14.27 12.61
CA PRO A 18 -0.04 13.60 11.94
C PRO A 18 -0.33 12.10 11.86
N VAL A 19 -0.24 11.52 10.67
CA VAL A 19 -0.44 10.08 10.47
C VAL A 19 0.54 9.32 11.36
N SER A 20 0.00 8.37 12.14
CA SER A 20 0.76 7.65 13.16
C SER A 20 1.99 6.95 12.58
N TRP A 21 3.03 6.82 13.40
CA TRP A 21 4.27 6.14 13.02
C TRP A 21 4.04 4.66 12.65
N LEU A 22 3.02 4.03 13.23
CA LEU A 22 2.60 2.65 12.90
C LEU A 22 2.16 2.54 11.44
N TRP A 23 1.35 3.49 10.95
CA TRP A 23 0.94 3.51 9.54
C TRP A 23 2.12 3.74 8.60
N ARG A 24 3.02 4.67 8.94
CA ARG A 24 4.25 4.88 8.16
C ARG A 24 5.11 3.62 8.10
N GLY A 25 5.29 2.94 9.24
CA GLY A 25 6.00 1.67 9.31
C GLY A 25 5.34 0.58 8.48
N PHE A 26 4.02 0.47 8.53
CA PHE A 26 3.24 -0.45 7.70
C PHE A 26 3.46 -0.21 6.20
N PHE A 27 3.45 1.05 5.74
CA PHE A 27 3.72 1.37 4.33
C PHE A 27 5.16 1.11 3.92
N TRP A 28 6.13 1.35 4.80
CA TRP A 28 7.52 0.96 4.56
C TRP A 28 7.68 -0.56 4.47
N LEU A 29 7.00 -1.31 5.32
CA LEU A 29 6.99 -2.78 5.25
C LEU A 29 6.36 -3.26 3.94
N ALA A 30 5.23 -2.68 3.54
CA ALA A 30 4.60 -2.96 2.25
C ALA A 30 5.54 -2.65 1.08
N ALA A 31 6.23 -1.50 1.13
CA ALA A 31 7.20 -1.11 0.12
C ALA A 31 8.33 -2.14 -0.01
N ALA A 32 8.99 -2.46 1.11
CA ALA A 32 10.09 -3.42 1.14
C ALA A 32 9.65 -4.81 0.66
N TYR A 33 8.50 -5.28 1.12
CA TYR A 33 7.92 -6.56 0.70
C TYR A 33 7.74 -6.63 -0.82
N ASN A 34 7.09 -5.63 -1.42
CA ASN A 34 6.82 -5.63 -2.86
C ASN A 34 8.11 -5.46 -3.68
N ILE A 35 9.08 -4.68 -3.21
CA ILE A 35 10.39 -4.57 -3.89
C ILE A 35 11.12 -5.92 -3.87
N VAL A 36 11.17 -6.61 -2.72
CA VAL A 36 11.86 -7.90 -2.60
C VAL A 36 11.18 -8.97 -3.45
N ILE A 37 9.86 -9.15 -3.32
CA ILE A 37 9.12 -10.15 -4.10
C ILE A 37 9.18 -9.84 -5.60
N GLY A 38 9.02 -8.57 -5.98
CA GLY A 38 9.14 -8.13 -7.36
C GLY A 38 10.53 -8.39 -7.93
N ALA A 39 11.59 -8.01 -7.21
CA ALA A 39 12.97 -8.26 -7.63
C ALA A 39 13.27 -9.76 -7.79
N LEU A 40 12.84 -10.59 -6.86
CA LEU A 40 12.97 -12.06 -6.96
C LEU A 40 12.25 -12.61 -8.19
N GLY A 41 11.05 -12.11 -8.49
CA GLY A 41 10.31 -12.48 -9.70
C GLY A 41 11.02 -12.09 -11.00
N ILE A 42 11.71 -10.94 -11.02
CA ILE A 42 12.46 -10.46 -12.18
C ILE A 42 13.73 -11.28 -12.42
N VAL A 43 14.49 -11.59 -11.36
CA VAL A 43 15.80 -12.25 -11.48
C VAL A 43 15.71 -13.77 -11.52
N SER A 44 14.54 -14.36 -11.23
CA SER A 44 14.34 -15.80 -11.25
C SER A 44 14.71 -16.38 -12.63
N PRO A 45 15.60 -17.38 -12.70
CA PRO A 45 16.06 -17.95 -13.97
C PRO A 45 14.96 -18.76 -14.68
N VAL A 46 13.94 -19.20 -13.95
CA VAL A 46 12.82 -20.00 -14.47
C VAL A 46 11.58 -19.16 -14.77
N ALA A 47 11.61 -17.85 -14.52
CA ALA A 47 10.48 -16.96 -14.78
C ALA A 47 10.31 -16.69 -16.28
N SER A 48 9.08 -16.88 -16.77
CA SER A 48 8.64 -16.42 -18.09
C SER A 48 8.72 -14.90 -18.21
N GLU A 49 8.68 -14.38 -19.44
CA GLU A 49 8.66 -12.93 -19.69
C GLU A 49 7.47 -12.25 -18.98
N ASP A 50 6.28 -12.84 -19.07
CA ASP A 50 5.08 -12.36 -18.36
C ASP A 50 5.30 -12.30 -16.84
N ALA A 51 5.90 -13.34 -16.25
CA ALA A 51 6.18 -13.38 -14.82
C ALA A 51 7.18 -12.29 -14.41
N ARG A 52 8.17 -11.98 -15.27
CA ARG A 52 9.12 -10.88 -15.03
C ARG A 52 8.46 -9.51 -15.13
N ILE A 53 7.54 -9.32 -16.08
CA ILE A 53 6.73 -8.09 -16.19
C ILE A 53 5.88 -7.92 -14.94
N VAL A 54 5.22 -8.99 -14.46
CA VAL A 54 4.48 -8.95 -13.19
C VAL A 54 5.41 -8.60 -12.02
N GLY A 55 6.60 -9.22 -11.94
CA GLY A 55 7.60 -8.89 -10.92
C GLY A 55 8.02 -7.41 -10.94
N LEU A 56 8.23 -6.84 -12.13
CA LEU A 56 8.52 -5.41 -12.31
C LEU A 56 7.37 -4.53 -11.82
N LEU A 57 6.12 -4.87 -12.19
CA LEU A 57 4.95 -4.13 -11.73
C LEU A 57 4.81 -4.18 -10.21
N VAL A 58 5.03 -5.34 -9.59
CA VAL A 58 5.03 -5.51 -8.13
C VAL A 58 6.11 -4.62 -7.49
N ALA A 59 7.34 -4.61 -8.03
CA ALA A 59 8.40 -3.72 -7.54
C ALA A 59 8.03 -2.23 -7.66
N CYS A 60 7.41 -1.82 -8.77
CA CYS A 60 6.89 -0.46 -8.96
C CYS A 60 5.82 -0.07 -7.93
N PHE A 61 4.91 -0.99 -7.57
CA PHE A 61 3.98 -0.76 -6.46
C PHE A 61 4.72 -0.57 -5.13
N GLY A 62 5.83 -1.27 -4.91
CA GLY A 62 6.70 -1.02 -3.77
C GLY A 62 7.20 0.43 -3.69
N ILE A 63 7.57 1.03 -4.83
CA ILE A 63 7.93 2.45 -4.91
C ILE A 63 6.74 3.34 -4.57
N ILE A 64 5.53 3.03 -5.05
CA ILE A 64 4.32 3.79 -4.70
C ILE A 64 4.09 3.74 -3.18
N TYR A 65 4.21 2.58 -2.55
CA TYR A 65 4.03 2.45 -1.10
C TYR A 65 5.12 3.18 -0.30
N MET A 66 6.34 3.26 -0.83
CA MET A 66 7.39 4.11 -0.25
C MET A 66 6.98 5.60 -0.30
N LEU A 67 6.46 6.08 -1.43
CA LEU A 67 5.97 7.45 -1.55
C LEU A 67 4.83 7.73 -0.57
N VAL A 68 3.91 6.77 -0.40
CA VAL A 68 2.86 6.83 0.62
C VAL A 68 3.47 6.87 2.02
N ALA A 69 4.48 6.06 2.34
CA ALA A 69 5.11 6.07 3.66
C ALA A 69 5.72 7.44 4.03
N ILE A 70 6.27 8.14 3.02
CA ILE A 70 6.86 9.48 3.17
C ILE A 70 5.74 10.51 3.41
N ASN A 71 4.71 10.53 2.58
CA ASN A 71 3.58 11.46 2.67
C ASN A 71 2.21 10.74 2.55
N PRO A 72 1.72 10.11 3.63
CA PRO A 72 0.57 9.20 3.55
C PRO A 72 -0.73 9.88 3.09
N ARG A 73 -1.02 11.08 3.60
CA ARG A 73 -2.24 11.83 3.25
C ARG A 73 -2.24 12.24 1.77
N ARG A 74 -1.09 12.73 1.27
CA ARG A 74 -0.97 13.22 -0.12
C ARG A 74 -1.15 12.12 -1.15
N TYR A 75 -0.66 10.92 -0.85
CA TYR A 75 -0.68 9.79 -1.79
C TYR A 75 -1.72 8.73 -1.42
N ALA A 76 -2.59 8.97 -0.44
CA ALA A 76 -3.58 7.99 0.02
C ALA A 76 -4.42 7.41 -1.13
N ALA A 77 -4.84 8.25 -2.08
CA ALA A 77 -5.65 7.82 -3.22
C ALA A 77 -4.97 6.75 -4.11
N THR A 78 -3.63 6.69 -4.16
CA THR A 78 -2.91 5.68 -4.95
C THR A 78 -3.05 4.28 -4.34
N LEU A 79 -3.41 4.17 -3.06
CA LEU A 79 -3.64 2.89 -2.39
C LEU A 79 -4.84 2.14 -2.96
N TRP A 80 -5.78 2.80 -3.64
CA TRP A 80 -6.86 2.09 -4.35
C TRP A 80 -6.31 1.16 -5.43
N ALA A 81 -5.30 1.60 -6.18
CA ALA A 81 -4.65 0.75 -7.18
C ALA A 81 -3.96 -0.45 -6.51
N GLY A 82 -3.30 -0.22 -5.37
CA GLY A 82 -2.67 -1.28 -4.58
C GLY A 82 -3.67 -2.28 -4.00
N LEU A 83 -4.79 -1.79 -3.48
CA LEU A 83 -5.88 -2.61 -2.94
C LEU A 83 -6.49 -3.49 -4.04
N ILE A 84 -6.90 -2.91 -5.17
CA ILE A 84 -7.50 -3.64 -6.28
C ILE A 84 -6.50 -4.66 -6.83
N GLY A 85 -5.23 -4.27 -7.02
CA GLY A 85 -4.18 -5.16 -7.49
C GLY A 85 -4.00 -6.37 -6.58
N LYS A 86 -3.89 -6.17 -5.27
CA LYS A 86 -3.70 -7.28 -4.30
C LYS A 86 -4.92 -8.18 -4.19
N VAL A 87 -6.13 -7.60 -4.16
CA VAL A 87 -7.37 -8.40 -4.18
C VAL A 87 -7.46 -9.24 -5.46
N GLY A 88 -7.14 -8.64 -6.61
CA GLY A 88 -7.11 -9.34 -7.90
C GLY A 88 -6.10 -10.50 -7.91
N VAL A 89 -4.87 -10.26 -7.44
CA VAL A 89 -3.82 -11.29 -7.35
C VAL A 89 -4.25 -12.45 -6.46
N VAL A 90 -4.80 -12.16 -5.27
CA VAL A 90 -5.30 -13.20 -4.35
C VAL A 90 -6.49 -13.95 -4.95
N ALA A 91 -7.42 -13.27 -5.62
CA ALA A 91 -8.57 -13.92 -6.24
C ALA A 91 -8.17 -14.83 -7.41
N LEU A 92 -7.19 -14.41 -8.22
CA LEU A 92 -6.75 -15.15 -9.40
C LEU A 92 -5.85 -16.33 -9.03
N LEU A 93 -4.90 -16.14 -8.09
CA LEU A 93 -3.89 -17.15 -7.77
C LEU A 93 -4.23 -17.97 -6.51
N GLY A 94 -5.07 -17.45 -5.63
CA GLY A 94 -5.42 -18.07 -4.35
C GLY A 94 -5.94 -19.50 -4.48
N PRO A 95 -6.95 -19.78 -5.33
CA PRO A 95 -7.50 -21.13 -5.46
C PRO A 95 -6.45 -22.17 -5.87
N ALA A 96 -5.54 -21.82 -6.78
CA ALA A 96 -4.46 -22.71 -7.22
C ALA A 96 -3.37 -22.88 -6.15
N ALA A 97 -3.08 -21.83 -5.37
CA ALA A 97 -2.06 -21.88 -4.33
C ALA A 97 -2.46 -22.72 -3.10
N VAL A 98 -3.75 -22.83 -2.80
CA VAL A 98 -4.26 -23.60 -1.64
C VAL A 98 -4.81 -24.98 -2.00
N GLY A 99 -4.95 -25.28 -3.29
CA GLY A 99 -5.42 -26.58 -3.77
C GLY A 99 -4.40 -27.71 -3.58
N GLU A 100 -4.80 -28.93 -3.95
CA GLU A 100 -3.89 -30.09 -3.92
C GLU A 100 -2.69 -29.86 -4.85
N GLY A 101 -1.48 -29.93 -4.30
CA GLY A 101 -0.24 -29.64 -5.04
C GLY A 101 0.14 -28.15 -5.09
N GLY A 102 -0.59 -27.28 -4.38
CA GLY A 102 -0.27 -25.85 -4.30
C GLY A 102 1.09 -25.55 -3.66
N ASP A 103 1.75 -24.49 -4.14
CA ASP A 103 3.03 -24.04 -3.61
C ASP A 103 2.83 -23.23 -2.32
N ARG A 104 3.36 -23.74 -1.20
CA ARG A 104 3.29 -23.09 0.11
C ARG A 104 3.95 -21.71 0.13
N MET A 105 5.00 -21.50 -0.66
CA MET A 105 5.65 -20.19 -0.78
C MET A 105 4.71 -19.19 -1.43
N ILE A 106 4.04 -19.57 -2.53
CA ILE A 106 3.05 -18.73 -3.20
C ILE A 106 1.88 -18.44 -2.25
N ALA A 107 1.36 -19.46 -1.55
CA ALA A 107 0.30 -19.26 -0.57
C ALA A 107 0.68 -18.26 0.54
N ALA A 108 1.92 -18.33 1.04
CA ALA A 108 2.43 -17.37 2.02
C ALA A 108 2.53 -15.95 1.46
N ILE A 109 2.98 -15.81 0.20
CA ILE A 109 3.04 -14.51 -0.48
C ILE A 109 1.63 -13.91 -0.63
N LEU A 110 0.66 -14.72 -1.03
CA LEU A 110 -0.74 -14.29 -1.19
C LEU A 110 -1.37 -13.91 0.15
N ALA A 111 -1.05 -14.62 1.24
CA ALA A 111 -1.49 -14.25 2.58
C ALA A 111 -0.94 -12.88 2.99
N GLY A 112 0.35 -12.61 2.72
CA GLY A 112 0.95 -11.29 2.91
C GLY A 112 0.23 -10.20 2.11
N ASP A 113 -0.07 -10.47 0.84
CA ASP A 113 -0.81 -9.54 -0.01
C ASP A 113 -2.22 -9.26 0.49
N ALA A 114 -2.94 -10.28 0.98
CA ALA A 114 -4.25 -10.10 1.59
C ALA A 114 -4.18 -9.21 2.84
N LEU A 115 -3.17 -9.40 3.70
CA LEU A 115 -2.97 -8.55 4.88
C LEU A 115 -2.67 -7.09 4.50
N PHE A 116 -1.83 -6.86 3.49
CA PHE A 116 -1.58 -5.49 3.01
C PHE A 116 -2.84 -4.87 2.40
N ALA A 117 -3.61 -5.62 1.63
CA ALA A 117 -4.88 -5.15 1.08
C ALA A 117 -5.85 -4.71 2.19
N ILE A 118 -6.00 -5.52 3.24
CA ILE A 118 -6.81 -5.17 4.41
C ILE A 118 -6.28 -3.88 5.06
N GLY A 119 -4.96 -3.77 5.28
CA GLY A 119 -4.36 -2.57 5.85
C GLY A 119 -4.58 -1.31 4.99
N PHE A 120 -4.50 -1.42 3.66
CA PHE A 120 -4.82 -0.32 2.75
C PHE A 120 -6.28 0.10 2.86
N LEU A 121 -7.20 -0.86 2.89
CA LEU A 121 -8.62 -0.58 3.04
C LEU A 121 -8.89 0.12 4.39
N VAL A 122 -8.35 -0.39 5.49
CA VAL A 122 -8.51 0.22 6.82
C VAL A 122 -7.94 1.64 6.82
N PHE A 123 -6.76 1.86 6.28
CA PHE A 123 -6.19 3.21 6.18
C PHE A 123 -7.07 4.15 5.37
N LEU A 124 -7.56 3.71 4.20
CA LEU A 124 -8.42 4.49 3.32
C LEU A 124 -9.76 4.84 3.96
N LEU A 125 -10.34 3.94 4.75
CA LEU A 125 -11.60 4.20 5.45
C LEU A 125 -11.42 5.11 6.66
N THR A 126 -10.29 5.03 7.34
CA THR A 126 -10.02 5.82 8.56
C THR A 126 -9.43 7.20 8.28
N ASN A 127 -8.82 7.42 7.12
CA ASN A 127 -8.23 8.72 6.72
C ASN A 127 -9.07 9.43 5.65
N ARG A 128 -10.38 9.20 5.65
CA ARG A 128 -11.35 9.80 4.73
C ARG A 128 -11.93 11.13 5.21
N GLU A 129 -11.51 11.60 6.37
CA GLU A 129 -11.91 12.89 6.92
C GLU A 129 -10.99 13.98 6.37
N ASP A 130 -11.47 14.64 5.32
CA ASP A 130 -11.42 16.09 5.07
C ASP A 130 -12.35 16.44 3.89
#